data_AF-A0A093C6L0-F1
#
_entry.id   AF-A0A093C6L0-F1
#
_cell.length_a   1.000
_cell.length_b   1.000
_cell.length_c   1.000
_cell.angle_alpha   90.00
_cell.angle_beta   90.00
_cell.angle_gamma   90.00
#
_symmetry.space_group_name_H-M   'P 1'
#
loop_
_entity.id
_entity.type
_entity.pdbx_description
1 polymer ?
#
loop_
_entity_poly.entity_id
_entity_poly.type
_entity_poly.pdbx_seq_one_letter_code
_entity_poly.pdbx_strand_id
1 'polypeptide(L)' 'CPREGKPFKAKYKLVNHIRVHTGEKPFPCPFPGCGKVFARSENLKIHKR' A
#
# COMPACT_ATOMS: atom_id res chain seq x y z
N CYS A 1 2.18 -1.03 -14.38
CA CYS A 1 1.46 -2.28 -14.67
C CYS A 1 2.31 -3.07 -15.66
N PRO A 2 2.40 -4.41 -15.60
CA PRO A 2 3.05 -5.18 -16.67
C PRO A 2 2.50 -4.81 -18.06
N ARG A 3 1.24 -4.36 -18.10
CA ARG A 3 0.53 -3.86 -19.29
C ARG A 3 0.88 -2.43 -19.75
N GLU A 4 1.55 -1.64 -18.91
CA GLU A 4 1.82 -0.20 -19.12
C GLU A 4 3.34 0.09 -19.16
N GLY A 5 4.15 -0.88 -19.59
CA GLY A 5 5.53 -0.64 -20.03
C GLY A 5 6.56 -0.17 -18.99
N LYS A 6 6.25 -0.14 -17.68
CA LYS A 6 7.23 0.20 -16.63
C LYS A 6 7.72 -1.05 -15.90
N PRO A 7 8.91 -1.59 -16.21
CA PRO A 7 9.48 -2.68 -15.46
C PRO A 7 9.81 -2.19 -14.04
N PHE A 8 9.16 -2.78 -13.04
CA PHE A 8 9.52 -2.54 -11.66
C PHE A 8 10.84 -3.28 -11.37
N LYS A 9 11.91 -2.55 -11.08
CA LYS A 9 13.22 -3.14 -10.72
C LYS A 9 13.17 -4.03 -9.47
N ALA A 10 12.14 -3.87 -8.62
CA ALA A 10 12.01 -4.61 -7.36
C ALA A 10 10.61 -5.19 -7.17
N LYS A 11 10.54 -6.44 -6.68
CA LYS A 11 9.28 -7.16 -6.42
C LYS A 11 8.33 -6.40 -5.51
N TYR A 12 8.83 -5.78 -4.44
CA TYR A 12 7.98 -5.02 -3.51
C TYR A 12 7.31 -3.80 -4.18
N LYS A 13 7.96 -3.17 -5.19
CA LYS A 13 7.37 -2.07 -5.95
C LYS A 13 6.23 -2.57 -6.84
N LEU A 14 6.39 -3.75 -7.45
CA LEU A 14 5.33 -4.40 -8.24
C LEU A 14 4.14 -4.77 -7.35
N VAL A 15 4.38 -5.44 -6.21
CA VAL A 15 3.31 -5.82 -5.26
C VAL A 15 2.54 -4.60 -4.78
N ASN A 16 3.24 -3.55 -4.37
CA ASN A 16 2.62 -2.31 -3.95
C ASN A 16 1.88 -1.57 -5.08
N HIS A 17 2.34 -1.71 -6.33
CA HIS A 17 1.61 -1.22 -7.49
C HIS A 17 0.33 -2.03 -7.73
N ILE A 18 0.36 -3.35 -7.60
CA ILE A 18 -0.83 -4.19 -7.82
C ILE A 18 -1.95 -3.83 -6.83
N ARG A 19 -1.61 -3.39 -5.62
CA ARG A 19 -2.59 -2.90 -4.62
C ARG A 19 -3.44 -1.72 -5.11
N VAL A 20 -2.98 -0.92 -6.09
CA VAL A 20 -3.84 0.14 -6.66
C VAL A 20 -4.91 -0.41 -7.60
N HIS A 21 -4.72 -1.61 -8.14
CA HIS A 21 -5.70 -2.31 -8.97
C HIS A 21 -6.65 -3.16 -8.12
N THR A 22 -6.12 -3.85 -7.11
CA THR A 22 -6.92 -4.73 -6.24
C THR A 22 -7.62 -3.99 -5.10
N GLY A 23 -7.18 -2.77 -4.79
CA GLY A 23 -7.69 -2.02 -3.65
C GLY A 23 -7.25 -2.57 -2.29
N GLU A 24 -6.34 -3.55 -2.26
CA GLU A 24 -5.86 -4.16 -1.02
C GLU A 24 -5.12 -3.16 -0.11
N LYS A 25 -5.57 -3.10 1.15
CA LYS A 25 -5.00 -2.22 2.18
C LYS A 25 -4.64 -3.03 3.42
N PRO A 26 -3.51 -3.74 3.42
CA PRO A 26 -3.16 -4.69 4.49
C PRO A 26 -2.65 -4.01 5.77
N PHE A 27 -2.54 -2.68 5.81
CA PHE A 27 -2.02 -1.95 6.95
C PHE A 27 -3.14 -1.16 7.66
N PRO A 28 -3.89 -1.79 8.57
CA PRO A 28 -4.87 -1.08 9.39
C PRO A 28 -4.20 -0.22 10.46
N CYS A 29 -4.83 0.91 10.79
CA CYS A 29 -4.48 1.69 11.96
C CYS A 29 -4.86 0.91 13.23
N PRO A 30 -3.93 0.68 14.16
CA PRO A 30 -4.22 -0.03 15.41
C PRO A 30 -4.96 0.85 16.42
N PHE A 31 -5.14 2.16 16.15
CA PHE A 31 -5.81 3.05 17.08
C PHE A 31 -7.33 2.79 17.07
N PRO A 32 -7.92 2.43 18.22
CA PRO A 32 -9.36 2.16 18.31
C PRO A 32 -10.15 3.44 17.98
N GLY A 33 -11.17 3.32 17.12
CA GLY A 33 -11.97 4.46 16.64
C GLY A 33 -11.43 5.17 15.40
N CYS A 34 -10.23 4.85 14.92
CA CYS A 34 -9.69 5.47 13.70
C CYS A 34 -10.30 4.88 12.42
N GLY A 35 -10.41 3.54 12.35
CA GLY A 35 -10.94 2.80 11.18
C GLY A 35 -10.14 2.95 9.88
N LYS A 36 -9.03 3.70 9.87
CA LYS A 36 -8.24 3.96 8.67
C LYS A 36 -7.38 2.75 8.28
N VAL A 37 -7.37 2.44 6.99
CA VAL A 37 -6.55 1.38 6.38
C VAL A 37 -5.67 1.95 5.28
N PHE A 38 -4.43 1.49 5.22
CA PHE A 38 -3.40 1.99 4.30
C PHE A 38 -2.89 0.87 3.39
N ALA A 39 -2.58 1.22 2.13
CA ALA A 39 -1.96 0.30 1.17
C ALA A 39 -0.45 0.13 1.41
N ARG A 40 0.17 1.04 2.17
CA ARG A 40 1.62 1.10 2.42
C ARG A 40 1.92 1.28 3.90
N SER A 41 2.96 0.60 4.38
CA SER A 41 3.47 0.71 5.76
C SER A 41 3.97 2.11 6.08
N GLU A 42 4.66 2.75 5.13
CA GLU A 42 5.18 4.13 5.29
C GLU A 42 4.05 5.13 5.54
N ASN A 43 2.92 4.99 4.84
CA ASN A 43 1.76 5.84 5.05
C ASN A 43 1.14 5.62 6.44
N LEU A 44 1.10 4.36 6.90
CA LEU A 44 0.66 4.05 8.26
C LEU A 44 1.61 4.65 9.32
N LYS A 45 2.93 4.58 9.09
CA LYS A 45 3.93 5.19 10.00
C LYS A 45 3.77 6.69 10.10
N ILE A 46 3.60 7.39 8.97
CA ILE A 46 3.35 8.84 8.94
C ILE A 46 2.04 9.17 9.66
N HIS A 47 0.98 8.38 9.45
CA HIS A 47 -0.29 8.58 10.11
C HIS A 47 -0.24 8.41 11.64
N LYS A 48 0.64 7.53 12.14
CA LYS A 48 0.81 7.23 13.57
C LYS A 48 1.69 8.25 14.31
N ARG A 49 2.43 9.09 13.59
CA ARG A 49 3.25 10.15 14.19
C ARG A 49 2.39 11.34 14.52
#